data_AF-A0A2D4ZGU1-F1
#
_entry.id   AF-A0A2D4ZGU1-F1
#
_cell.length_a   1.000
_cell.length_b   1.000
_cell.length_c   1.000
_cell.angle_alpha   90.00
_cell.angle_beta   90.00
_cell.angle_gamma   90.00
#
_symmetry.space_group_name_H-M   'P 1'
#
loop_
_entity.id
_entity.type
_entity.pdbx_description
1 polymer ?
#
loop_
_entity_poly.entity_id
_entity_poly.type
_entity_poly.pdbx_seq_one_letter_code
_entity_poly.pdbx_strand_id
1 'polypeptide(L)'
;MSESLKHAQWAKSVERKHRQSKFKKTKKSPLPIYAALASIMLSAGLYYASYEKPIEYPPLSEAAKQRISQFFAKQFLMGQWRLNQIKYSTNAIQVYVQTPTAIALEGEALSQYLHYALCPSPSKRIWQDIQARELSVYVFSHSIRKGERTLCN
;
A
#
# COMPACT_ATOMS: atom_id res chain seq x y z
N MET A 1 -46.02 42.41 -4.68
CA MET A 1 -45.01 42.32 -5.77
C MET A 1 -45.70 42.66 -7.08
N SER A 2 -45.27 43.74 -7.74
CA SER A 2 -45.96 44.32 -8.91
C SER A 2 -45.88 43.43 -10.16
N GLU A 3 -46.96 43.36 -10.93
CA GLU A 3 -47.10 42.51 -12.13
C GLU A 3 -46.05 42.81 -13.22
N SER A 4 -45.52 44.02 -13.25
CA SER A 4 -44.47 44.45 -14.17
C SER A 4 -43.18 43.62 -14.08
N LEU A 5 -42.84 43.10 -12.89
CA LEU A 5 -41.65 42.27 -12.69
C LEU A 5 -41.77 40.90 -13.36
N LYS A 6 -42.99 40.33 -13.44
CA LYS A 6 -43.22 39.03 -14.08
C LYS A 6 -43.05 39.10 -15.59
N HIS A 7 -43.53 40.17 -16.23
CA HIS A 7 -43.37 40.36 -17.67
C HIS A 7 -41.90 40.55 -18.09
N ALA A 8 -41.12 41.28 -17.30
CA ALA A 8 -39.69 41.46 -17.54
C ALA A 8 -38.90 40.14 -17.45
N GLN A 9 -39.28 39.25 -16.52
CA GLN A 9 -38.67 37.93 -16.40
C GLN A 9 -39.06 37.00 -17.55
N TRP A 10 -40.31 37.06 -18.01
CA TRP A 10 -40.77 36.29 -19.17
C TRP A 10 -40.05 36.71 -20.46
N ALA A 11 -39.92 38.02 -20.72
CA ALA A 11 -39.23 38.54 -21.90
C ALA A 11 -37.77 38.06 -21.97
N LYS A 12 -37.03 38.14 -20.85
CA LYS A 12 -35.65 37.63 -20.75
C LYS A 12 -35.53 36.12 -20.94
N SER A 13 -36.59 35.34 -20.69
CA SER A 13 -36.61 33.90 -20.90
C SER A 13 -36.81 33.56 -22.38
N VAL A 14 -37.74 34.25 -23.05
CA VAL A 14 -38.01 34.09 -24.48
C VAL A 14 -36.77 34.46 -25.32
N GLU A 15 -36.12 35.57 -24.97
CA GLU A 15 -34.94 36.03 -25.69
C GLU A 15 -33.74 35.08 -25.53
N ARG A 16 -33.56 34.49 -24.33
CA ARG A 16 -32.56 33.44 -24.10
C ARG A 16 -32.83 32.19 -24.95
N LYS A 17 -34.08 31.77 -25.09
CA LYS A 17 -34.46 30.63 -25.95
C LYS A 17 -34.22 30.92 -27.42
N HIS A 18 -34.55 32.13 -27.89
CA HIS A 18 -34.30 32.54 -29.27
C HIS A 18 -32.81 32.64 -29.62
N ARG A 19 -31.96 33.03 -28.65
CA ARG A 19 -30.51 33.08 -28.84
C ARG A 19 -29.88 31.68 -28.85
N GLN A 20 -30.39 30.76 -28.04
CA GLN A 20 -29.92 29.36 -28.03
C GLN A 20 -30.31 28.59 -29.29
N SER A 21 -31.46 28.87 -29.92
CA SER A 21 -31.87 28.19 -31.15
C SER A 21 -31.04 28.58 -32.39
N LYS A 22 -30.32 29.72 -32.34
CA LYS A 22 -29.43 30.17 -33.42
C LYS A 22 -28.04 29.51 -33.43
N PHE A 23 -27.65 28.81 -32.37
CA PHE A 23 -26.44 28.00 -32.39
C PHE A 23 -26.72 26.62 -33.01
N LYS A 24 -26.31 26.46 -34.27
CA LYS A 24 -26.47 25.22 -35.06
C LYS A 24 -25.95 24.01 -34.26
N LYS A 25 -26.81 23.03 -34.00
CA LYS A 25 -26.41 21.72 -33.47
C LYS A 25 -25.58 20.98 -34.52
N THR A 26 -24.27 20.94 -34.36
CA THR A 26 -23.37 20.06 -35.12
C THR A 26 -23.68 18.60 -34.75
N LYS A 27 -24.17 17.81 -35.70
CA LYS A 27 -24.38 16.36 -35.52
C LYS A 27 -23.01 15.70 -35.31
N LYS A 28 -22.74 15.19 -34.10
CA LYS A 28 -21.55 14.39 -33.81
C LYS A 28 -21.80 12.95 -34.28
N SER A 29 -20.97 12.44 -35.19
CA SER A 29 -20.99 11.03 -35.62
C SER A 29 -20.60 10.10 -34.45
N PRO A 30 -21.13 8.87 -34.36
CA PRO A 30 -20.85 7.93 -33.26
C PRO A 30 -19.46 7.25 -33.31
N LEU A 31 -18.66 7.52 -34.35
CA LEU A 31 -17.32 6.95 -34.55
C LEU A 31 -16.32 7.09 -33.38
N PRO A 32 -16.25 8.20 -32.61
CA PRO A 32 -15.28 8.30 -31.51
C PRO A 32 -15.69 7.49 -30.27
N ILE A 33 -16.97 7.08 -30.16
CA ILE A 33 -17.48 6.32 -29.01
C ILE A 33 -17.06 4.85 -29.13
N TYR A 34 -17.10 4.28 -30.34
CA TYR A 34 -16.66 2.91 -30.58
C TYR A 34 -15.14 2.73 -30.44
N ALA A 35 -14.36 3.73 -30.87
CA ALA A 35 -12.90 3.71 -30.68
C ALA A 35 -12.50 3.72 -29.20
N ALA A 36 -13.19 4.52 -28.37
CA ALA A 36 -12.93 4.58 -26.93
C ALA A 36 -13.26 3.25 -26.21
N LEU A 37 -14.35 2.58 -26.59
CA LEU A 37 -14.71 1.27 -26.02
C LEU A 37 -13.71 0.17 -26.40
N ALA A 38 -13.21 0.17 -27.64
CA ALA A 38 -12.19 -0.79 -28.08
C ALA A 38 -10.87 -0.62 -27.31
N SER A 39 -10.44 0.62 -27.04
CA SER A 39 -9.23 0.87 -26.25
C SER A 39 -9.33 0.36 -24.81
N ILE A 40 -10.51 0.46 -24.18
CA ILE A 40 -10.71 0.02 -22.78
C ILE A 40 -10.63 -1.51 -22.69
N MET A 41 -11.20 -2.23 -23.66
CA MET A 41 -11.16 -3.70 -23.70
C MET A 41 -9.73 -4.23 -23.92
N LEU A 42 -8.95 -3.59 -24.80
CA LEU A 42 -7.54 -3.94 -24.99
C LEU A 42 -6.70 -3.70 -23.73
N SER A 43 -6.89 -2.58 -23.03
CA SER A 43 -6.17 -2.31 -21.78
C SER A 43 -6.53 -3.29 -20.67
N ALA A 44 -7.80 -3.70 -20.58
CA ALA A 44 -8.23 -4.67 -19.58
C ALA A 44 -7.64 -6.07 -19.84
N GLY A 45 -7.58 -6.49 -21.11
CA GLY A 45 -6.95 -7.76 -21.50
C GLY A 45 -5.45 -7.81 -21.21
N LEU A 46 -4.73 -6.73 -21.51
CA LEU A 46 -3.29 -6.61 -21.19
C LEU A 46 -3.04 -6.57 -19.67
N TYR A 47 -3.90 -5.88 -18.92
CA TYR A 47 -3.82 -5.84 -17.45
C TYR A 47 -4.02 -7.24 -16.83
N TYR A 48 -5.00 -8.01 -17.33
CA TYR A 48 -5.23 -9.38 -16.88
C TYR A 48 -4.11 -10.33 -17.31
N ALA A 49 -3.57 -10.19 -18.52
CA ALA A 49 -2.45 -11.00 -19.00
C ALA A 49 -1.16 -10.74 -18.21
N SER A 50 -0.99 -9.51 -17.71
CA SER A 50 0.13 -9.12 -16.84
C SER A 50 -0.14 -9.37 -15.35
N TYR A 51 -1.31 -9.89 -14.98
CA TYR A 51 -1.64 -10.15 -13.58
C TYR A 51 -0.90 -11.39 -13.10
N GLU A 52 0.22 -11.16 -12.42
CA GLU A 52 0.95 -12.21 -11.74
C GLU A 52 0.17 -12.60 -10.49
N LYS A 53 -0.28 -13.87 -10.43
CA LYS A 53 -1.04 -14.36 -9.28
C LYS A 53 -0.17 -14.24 -8.03
N PRO A 54 -0.66 -13.62 -6.94
CA PRO A 54 0.10 -13.55 -5.70
C PRO A 54 0.47 -14.97 -5.26
N ILE A 55 1.77 -15.18 -5.03
CA ILE A 55 2.30 -16.45 -4.55
C ILE A 55 1.78 -16.64 -3.13
N GLU A 56 0.81 -17.53 -2.96
CA GLU A 56 0.33 -17.94 -1.64
C GLU A 56 1.23 -19.06 -1.12
N TYR A 57 2.01 -18.76 -0.08
CA TYR A 57 2.81 -19.77 0.57
C TYR A 57 1.96 -20.62 1.51
N PRO A 58 2.25 -21.93 1.64
CA PRO A 58 1.61 -22.74 2.66
C PRO A 58 1.86 -22.12 4.05
N PRO A 59 0.97 -22.34 5.03
CA PRO A 59 1.20 -21.84 6.39
C PRO A 59 2.51 -22.40 6.96
N LEU A 60 3.28 -21.59 7.70
CA LEU A 60 4.49 -22.07 8.37
C LEU A 60 4.15 -23.23 9.31
N SER A 61 4.99 -24.26 9.30
CA SER A 61 4.94 -25.30 10.33
C SER A 61 5.25 -24.73 11.71
N GLU A 62 4.66 -25.31 12.75
CA GLU A 62 4.90 -24.88 14.14
C GLU A 62 6.38 -25.00 14.52
N ALA A 63 7.07 -26.03 14.02
CA ALA A 63 8.50 -26.18 14.23
C ALA A 63 9.32 -25.03 13.62
N ALA A 64 8.95 -24.53 12.44
CA ALA A 64 9.60 -23.38 11.82
C ALA A 64 9.33 -22.09 12.61
N LYS A 65 8.08 -21.86 13.03
CA LYS A 65 7.74 -20.73 13.91
C LYS A 65 8.55 -20.76 15.20
N GLN A 66 8.71 -21.93 15.81
CA GLN A 66 9.48 -22.08 17.04
C GLN A 66 10.97 -21.77 16.83
N ARG A 67 11.58 -22.24 15.73
CA ARG A 67 12.97 -21.91 15.38
C ARG A 67 13.18 -20.42 15.13
N ILE A 68 12.24 -19.77 14.43
CA ILE A 68 12.25 -18.32 14.19
C ILE A 68 12.13 -17.54 15.50
N SER A 69 11.18 -17.91 16.35
CA SER A 69 11.03 -17.29 17.68
C SER A 69 12.30 -17.45 18.52
N GLN A 70 12.92 -18.64 18.52
CA GLN A 70 14.17 -18.88 19.25
C GLN A 70 15.35 -18.08 18.68
N PHE A 71 15.44 -17.95 17.35
CA PHE A 71 16.49 -17.17 16.70
C PHE A 71 16.46 -15.72 17.18
N PHE A 72 15.31 -15.06 17.07
CA PHE A 72 15.17 -13.66 17.49
C PHE A 72 15.25 -13.52 19.01
N ALA A 73 14.68 -14.43 19.79
CA ALA A 73 14.78 -14.38 21.26
C ALA A 73 16.25 -14.40 21.73
N LYS A 74 17.10 -15.23 21.09
CA LYS A 74 18.54 -15.28 21.40
C LYS A 74 19.26 -13.98 21.06
N GLN A 75 18.90 -13.32 19.96
CA GLN A 75 19.52 -12.07 19.52
C GLN A 75 19.32 -10.92 20.53
N PHE A 76 18.18 -10.90 21.22
CA PHE A 76 17.83 -9.85 22.18
C PHE A 76 18.02 -10.24 23.65
N LEU A 77 18.66 -11.38 23.92
CA LEU A 77 18.76 -11.96 25.26
C LEU A 77 19.73 -11.19 26.18
N MET A 78 20.78 -10.62 25.59
CA MET A 78 21.88 -9.93 26.30
C MET A 78 21.86 -8.40 26.12
N GLY A 79 20.81 -7.86 25.48
CA GLY A 79 20.72 -6.44 25.12
C GLY A 79 19.69 -5.68 25.94
N GLN A 80 19.72 -4.35 25.81
CA GLN A 80 18.63 -3.51 26.32
C GLN A 80 17.38 -3.58 25.42
N TRP A 81 17.53 -4.09 24.21
CA TRP A 81 16.44 -4.27 23.25
C TRP A 81 15.73 -5.58 23.57
N ARG A 82 14.41 -5.61 23.41
CA ARG A 82 13.58 -6.75 23.80
C ARG A 82 12.70 -7.19 22.64
N LEU A 83 12.65 -8.49 22.41
CA LEU A 83 11.64 -9.06 21.52
C LEU A 83 10.27 -8.93 22.20
N ASN A 84 9.33 -8.22 21.57
CA ASN A 84 7.98 -8.04 22.09
C ASN A 84 7.05 -9.14 21.57
N GLN A 85 6.96 -9.29 20.25
CA GLN A 85 6.11 -10.29 19.61
C GLN A 85 6.58 -10.58 18.17
N ILE A 86 6.15 -11.72 17.63
CA ILE A 86 6.32 -12.06 16.22
C ILE A 86 4.96 -12.42 15.66
N LYS A 87 4.56 -11.76 14.57
CA LYS A 87 3.33 -12.07 13.84
C LYS A 87 3.68 -12.84 12.58
N TYR A 88 3.07 -14.01 12.44
CA TYR A 88 3.21 -14.87 11.28
C TYR A 88 1.97 -14.71 10.40
N SER A 89 2.17 -14.35 9.15
CA SER A 89 1.14 -14.37 8.11
C SER A 89 1.56 -15.31 6.99
N THR A 90 0.68 -15.55 6.02
CA THR A 90 0.97 -16.40 4.85
C THR A 90 2.18 -15.92 4.07
N ASN A 91 2.30 -14.61 3.86
CA ASN A 91 3.30 -14.03 2.96
C ASN A 91 4.39 -13.23 3.69
N ALA A 92 4.16 -12.87 4.95
CA ALA A 92 5.08 -12.02 5.71
C ALA A 92 5.27 -12.48 7.15
N ILE A 93 6.46 -12.22 7.68
CA ILE A 93 6.82 -12.42 9.08
C ILE A 93 7.19 -11.04 9.63
N GLN A 94 6.49 -10.61 10.68
CA GLN A 94 6.68 -9.30 11.28
C GLN A 94 7.22 -9.47 12.70
N VAL A 95 8.44 -9.03 12.92
CA VAL A 95 9.13 -9.09 14.22
C VAL A 95 9.04 -7.73 14.88
N TYR A 96 8.56 -7.67 16.11
CA TYR A 96 8.41 -6.43 16.86
C TYR A 96 9.43 -6.39 18.00
N VAL A 97 10.30 -5.39 17.95
CA VAL A 97 11.39 -5.19 18.90
C VAL A 97 11.18 -3.87 19.63
N GLN A 98 11.26 -3.93 20.96
CA GLN A 98 11.15 -2.77 21.81
C GLN A 98 12.55 -2.28 22.23
N THR A 99 12.81 -0.98 22.07
CA THR A 99 14.04 -0.32 22.53
C THR A 99 13.77 0.50 23.79
N PRO A 100 14.77 0.71 24.67
CA PRO A 100 14.59 1.53 25.86
C PRO A 100 14.37 3.01 25.51
N THR A 101 15.04 3.50 24.47
CA THR A 101 15.01 4.89 24.01
C THR A 101 14.84 4.96 22.49
N ALA A 102 14.43 6.12 22.00
CA ALA A 102 14.44 6.39 20.56
C ALA A 102 15.88 6.41 20.04
N ILE A 103 16.09 5.85 18.85
CA ILE A 103 17.39 5.87 18.19
C ILE A 103 17.57 7.27 17.60
N ALA A 104 18.70 7.91 17.87
CA ALA A 104 19.02 9.26 17.38
C ALA A 104 19.51 9.23 15.91
N LEU A 105 18.78 8.53 15.05
CA LEU A 105 18.98 8.48 13.61
C LEU A 105 17.62 8.65 12.94
N GLU A 106 17.59 9.22 11.74
CA GLU A 106 16.36 9.45 11.00
C GLU A 106 16.51 9.02 9.53
N GLY A 107 15.37 8.76 8.88
CA GLY A 107 15.31 8.45 7.45
C GLY A 107 16.12 7.23 7.05
N GLU A 108 16.85 7.35 5.94
CA GLU A 108 17.61 6.27 5.32
C GLU A 108 18.73 5.73 6.23
N ALA A 109 19.41 6.61 6.96
CA ALA A 109 20.47 6.23 7.89
C ALA A 109 19.94 5.30 9.00
N LEU A 110 18.75 5.59 9.52
CA LEU A 110 18.09 4.72 10.49
C LEU A 110 17.69 3.39 9.86
N SER A 111 17.03 3.42 8.70
CA SER A 111 16.59 2.21 8.00
C SER A 111 17.75 1.26 7.73
N GLN A 112 18.86 1.79 7.20
CA GLN A 112 20.08 1.03 6.92
C GLN A 112 20.72 0.48 8.21
N TYR A 113 20.80 1.28 9.27
CA TYR A 113 21.29 0.82 10.57
C TYR A 113 20.45 -0.35 11.10
N LEU A 114 19.12 -0.20 11.08
CA LEU A 114 18.20 -1.26 11.53
C LEU A 114 18.33 -2.52 10.68
N HIS A 115 18.48 -2.38 9.37
CA HIS A 115 18.72 -3.49 8.46
C HIS A 115 19.96 -4.28 8.88
N TYR A 116 21.12 -3.61 9.02
CA TYR A 116 22.37 -4.28 9.40
C TYR A 116 22.35 -4.87 10.82
N ALA A 117 21.69 -4.20 11.77
CA ALA A 117 21.66 -4.63 13.15
C ALA A 117 20.69 -5.79 13.41
N LEU A 118 19.59 -5.87 12.66
CA LEU A 118 18.47 -6.77 12.97
C LEU A 118 18.25 -7.86 11.95
N CYS A 119 18.53 -7.61 10.68
CA CYS A 119 18.27 -8.59 9.64
C CYS A 119 19.26 -9.77 9.72
N PRO A 120 18.79 -11.02 9.60
CA PRO A 120 19.69 -12.17 9.54
C PRO A 120 20.59 -12.08 8.30
N SER A 121 21.89 -12.36 8.45
CA SER A 121 22.78 -12.49 7.30
C SER A 121 22.24 -13.55 6.31
N PRO A 122 22.37 -13.36 4.97
CA PRO A 122 21.88 -14.30 3.96
C PRO A 122 22.41 -15.74 4.12
N SER A 123 23.57 -15.92 4.75
CA SER A 123 24.18 -17.23 5.01
C SER A 123 23.52 -18.01 6.16
N LYS A 124 22.62 -17.39 6.93
CA LYS A 124 21.99 -18.04 8.08
C LYS A 124 20.95 -19.05 7.64
N ARG A 125 20.95 -20.22 8.29
CA ARG A 125 19.95 -21.29 8.06
C ARG A 125 18.50 -20.85 8.31
N ILE A 126 18.28 -19.76 9.04
CA ILE A 126 16.93 -19.26 9.33
C ILE A 126 16.15 -18.89 8.07
N TRP A 127 16.85 -18.52 6.99
CA TRP A 127 16.22 -18.26 5.69
C TRP A 127 15.52 -19.49 5.09
N GLN A 128 15.94 -20.70 5.47
CA GLN A 128 15.24 -21.94 5.07
C GLN A 128 13.87 -22.06 5.75
N ASP A 129 13.73 -21.54 6.97
CA ASP A 129 12.47 -21.53 7.72
C ASP A 129 11.55 -20.38 7.30
N ILE A 130 12.13 -19.21 6.98
CA ILE A 130 11.40 -18.04 6.46
C ILE A 130 10.90 -18.32 5.04
N GLN A 131 11.69 -19.06 4.24
CA GLN A 131 11.45 -19.33 2.83
C GLN A 131 11.43 -18.02 2.02
N ALA A 132 10.57 -17.92 1.01
CA ALA A 132 10.43 -16.71 0.18
C ALA A 132 9.41 -15.69 0.73
N ARG A 133 9.16 -15.71 2.05
CA ARG A 133 8.27 -14.74 2.72
C ARG A 133 9.00 -13.47 3.07
N GLU A 134 8.29 -12.35 3.07
CA GLU A 134 8.82 -11.05 3.45
C GLU A 134 9.09 -11.02 4.96
N LEU A 135 10.34 -10.85 5.37
CA LEU A 135 10.70 -10.61 6.76
C LEU A 135 10.79 -9.11 7.01
N SER A 136 10.05 -8.60 7.98
CA SER A 136 10.15 -7.20 8.38
C SER A 136 10.30 -7.06 9.89
N VAL A 137 11.13 -6.12 10.30
CA VAL A 137 11.40 -5.84 11.71
C VAL A 137 10.94 -4.43 12.04
N TYR A 138 10.07 -4.34 13.04
CA TYR A 138 9.52 -3.10 13.58
C TYR A 138 10.19 -2.79 14.90
N VAL A 139 10.73 -1.59 15.04
CA VAL A 139 11.47 -1.13 16.20
C VAL A 139 10.76 0.05 16.81
N PHE A 140 10.45 0.00 18.09
CA PHE A 140 9.73 1.07 18.77
C PHE A 140 10.19 1.22 20.22
N SER A 141 10.13 2.44 20.75
CA SER A 141 10.43 2.67 22.17
C SER A 141 9.18 2.57 23.04
N HIS A 142 8.15 3.36 22.69
CA HIS A 142 6.93 3.51 23.49
C HIS A 142 5.69 2.93 22.81
N SER A 143 5.55 3.08 21.49
CA SER A 143 4.36 2.63 20.75
C SER A 143 4.73 2.10 19.38
N ILE A 144 4.16 0.94 19.03
CA ILE A 144 4.30 0.32 17.70
C ILE A 144 3.90 1.27 16.57
N ARG A 145 2.93 2.18 16.81
CA ARG A 145 2.45 3.13 15.78
C ARG A 145 3.48 4.20 15.41
N LYS A 146 4.42 4.50 16.32
CA LYS A 146 5.54 5.42 16.11
C LYS A 146 6.84 4.65 15.90
N GLY A 147 6.74 3.36 15.59
CA GLY A 147 7.86 2.49 15.36
C GLY A 147 8.37 2.60 13.94
N GLU A 148 9.65 2.34 13.78
CA GLU A 148 10.36 2.35 12.51
C GLU A 148 10.45 0.94 11.96
N ARG A 149 10.38 0.80 10.63
CA ARG A 149 10.33 -0.51 9.97
C ARG A 149 11.53 -0.67 9.05
N THR A 150 12.14 -1.85 9.08
CA THR A 150 13.08 -2.30 8.06
C THR A 150 12.59 -3.59 7.40
N LEU A 151 12.83 -3.73 6.11
CA LEU A 151 12.61 -4.96 5.35
C LEU A 151 13.92 -5.74 5.27
N CYS A 152 13.88 -7.03 5.57
CA CYS A 152 15.00 -7.94 5.43
C CYS A 152 14.76 -8.78 4.18
N ASN A 153 15.44 -8.44 3.09
CA ASN A 153 15.40 -9.17 1.82
C ASN A 153 16.71 -9.92 1.59
#